data_AF-A0A9Q1E9I9-F1
#
_entry.id   AF-A0A9Q1E9I9-F1
#
_cell.length_a   1.000
_cell.length_b   1.000
_cell.length_c   1.000
_cell.angle_alpha   90.00
_cell.angle_beta   90.00
_cell.angle_gamma   90.00
#
_symmetry.space_group_name_H-M   'P 1'
#
loop_
_entity.id
_entity.type
_entity.pdbx_description
1 polymer ?
#
loop_
_entity_poly.entity_id
_entity_poly.type
_entity_poly.pdbx_seq_one_letter_code
_entity_poly.pdbx_strand_id
1 'polypeptide(L)'
;MRQWIEHLERKLKVNIKGSFTIPEVLDSIADGGGQEDVIVVIGIGQHFRPYPPEVFIRRLRNVRRAILRLSARSPQAGVVIKLENNREVKAPLMLFSDWYGYMQNLAQRKVFEDMEVALIDAWDMTVAANNFATHPNAVVVSNELAVALSFFCHSA
;
A
#
# COMPACT_ATOMS: atom_id res chain seq x y z
N MET A 1 7.41 -16.18 3.33
CA MET A 1 6.25 -15.38 3.78
C MET A 1 6.01 -15.52 5.28
N ARG A 2 5.85 -16.74 5.82
CA ARG A 2 5.58 -16.98 7.26
C ARG A 2 6.66 -16.42 8.22
N GLN A 3 7.95 -16.65 7.94
CA GLN A 3 9.07 -16.11 8.75
C GLN A 3 9.17 -14.57 8.73
N TRP A 4 8.67 -13.92 7.68
CA TRP A 4 8.68 -12.46 7.53
C TRP A 4 7.52 -11.82 8.31
N ILE A 5 6.36 -12.48 8.29
CA ILE A 5 5.18 -12.14 9.12
C ILE A 5 5.55 -12.25 10.60
N GLU A 6 6.12 -13.37 11.03
CA GLU A 6 6.55 -13.58 12.44
C GLU A 6 7.62 -12.54 12.87
N HIS A 7 8.51 -12.15 11.97
CA HIS A 7 9.49 -11.08 12.24
C HIS A 7 8.81 -9.73 12.46
N LEU A 8 7.83 -9.37 11.63
CA LEU A 8 7.07 -8.12 11.76
C LEU A 8 6.15 -8.10 12.96
N GLU A 9 5.39 -9.18 13.22
CA GLU A 9 4.51 -9.30 14.39
C GLU A 9 5.29 -9.06 15.69
N ARG A 10 6.48 -9.65 15.78
CA ARG A 10 7.34 -9.56 16.95
C ARG A 10 8.03 -8.20 17.09
N LYS A 11 8.40 -7.56 15.96
CA LYS A 11 9.11 -6.27 15.97
C LYS A 11 8.16 -5.07 16.11
N LEU A 12 6.96 -5.16 15.56
CA LEU A 12 5.96 -4.09 15.52
C LEU A 12 4.80 -4.30 16.52
N LYS A 13 4.80 -5.42 17.28
CA LYS A 13 3.70 -5.83 18.17
C LYS A 13 2.34 -5.90 17.45
N VAL A 14 2.35 -6.26 16.17
CA VAL A 14 1.14 -6.44 15.36
C VAL A 14 0.70 -7.89 15.45
N ASN A 15 -0.60 -8.15 15.51
CA ASN A 15 -1.16 -9.51 15.61
C ASN A 15 -1.84 -9.88 14.28
N ILE A 16 -1.19 -10.70 13.44
CA ILE A 16 -1.74 -11.11 12.13
C ILE A 16 -2.49 -12.44 12.32
N LYS A 17 -3.69 -12.37 12.91
CA LYS A 17 -4.55 -13.55 13.15
C LYS A 17 -5.39 -13.95 11.93
N GLY A 18 -4.81 -14.60 10.92
CA GLY A 18 -5.58 -15.26 9.84
C GLY A 18 -5.41 -14.64 8.44
N SER A 19 -6.11 -15.21 7.45
CA SER A 19 -6.10 -14.71 6.07
C SER A 19 -7.22 -13.68 5.89
N PHE A 20 -6.88 -12.40 6.04
CA PHE A 20 -7.80 -11.30 5.77
C PHE A 20 -7.45 -10.60 4.45
N THR A 21 -8.48 -10.13 3.77
CA THR A 21 -8.37 -9.21 2.65
C THR A 21 -8.28 -7.77 3.17
N ILE A 22 -7.69 -6.87 2.36
CA ILE A 22 -7.63 -5.44 2.70
C ILE A 22 -9.01 -4.87 3.04
N PRO A 23 -10.10 -5.16 2.29
CA PRO A 23 -11.44 -4.73 2.67
C PRO A 23 -11.88 -5.19 4.07
N GLU A 24 -11.65 -6.44 4.43
CA GLU A 24 -12.03 -6.97 5.76
C GLU A 24 -11.27 -6.27 6.89
N VAL A 25 -9.98 -5.99 6.67
CA VAL A 25 -9.18 -5.22 7.64
C VAL A 25 -9.73 -3.80 7.79
N LEU A 26 -10.01 -3.10 6.69
CA LEU A 26 -10.58 -1.75 6.73
C LEU A 26 -11.97 -1.71 7.38
N ASP A 27 -12.81 -2.72 7.14
CA ASP A 27 -14.12 -2.84 7.76
C ASP A 27 -14.02 -3.14 9.27
N SER A 28 -12.93 -3.77 9.72
CA SER A 28 -12.68 -4.06 11.14
C SER A 28 -12.13 -2.89 11.95
N ILE A 29 -11.65 -1.82 11.29
CA ILE A 29 -11.19 -0.61 11.97
C ILE A 29 -12.42 0.01 12.64
N ALA A 30 -12.39 0.01 13.98
CA ALA A 30 -13.44 0.53 14.82
C ALA A 30 -13.69 2.00 14.52
N ASP A 31 -14.94 2.42 14.72
CA ASP A 31 -15.32 3.83 14.67
C ASP A 31 -14.50 4.51 15.74
N GLY A 32 -13.56 5.37 15.31
CA GLY A 32 -12.66 6.05 16.21
C GLY A 32 -13.48 6.90 17.15
N GLY A 33 -13.81 6.38 18.33
CA GLY A 33 -14.58 7.02 19.40
C GLY A 33 -13.84 8.20 20.06
N GLY A 34 -13.06 8.93 19.28
CA GLY A 34 -12.50 10.23 19.61
C GLY A 34 -11.14 10.24 20.30
N GLN A 35 -10.25 9.24 20.15
CA GLN A 35 -9.00 9.24 20.92
C GLN A 35 -7.67 9.04 20.17
N GLU A 36 -7.59 8.48 18.96
CA GLU A 36 -6.30 8.37 18.23
C GLU A 36 -6.45 8.65 16.72
N ASP A 37 -5.47 9.35 16.15
CA ASP A 37 -5.34 9.59 14.71
C ASP A 37 -4.95 8.27 14.02
N VAL A 38 -5.92 7.63 13.35
CA VAL A 38 -5.68 6.39 12.61
C VAL A 38 -5.15 6.72 11.21
N ILE A 39 -3.94 6.27 10.89
CA ILE A 39 -3.37 6.33 9.54
C ILE A 39 -3.28 4.91 8.97
N VAL A 40 -3.90 4.68 7.81
CA VAL A 40 -3.88 3.39 7.11
C VAL A 40 -3.01 3.49 5.87
N VAL A 41 -1.95 2.69 5.80
CA VAL A 41 -1.08 2.60 4.62
C VAL A 41 -1.35 1.30 3.86
N ILE A 42 -1.78 1.42 2.60
CA ILE A 42 -2.16 0.30 1.74
C ILE A 42 -1.11 0.12 0.65
N GLY A 43 -0.40 -1.02 0.66
CA GLY A 43 0.48 -1.46 -0.42
C GLY A 43 -0.06 -2.74 -1.07
N ILE A 44 -0.38 -2.67 -2.36
CA ILE A 44 -0.86 -3.80 -3.17
C ILE A 44 -0.28 -3.68 -4.58
N GLY A 45 0.23 -4.78 -5.15
CA GLY A 45 0.91 -4.66 -6.42
C GLY A 45 1.67 -5.88 -6.88
N GLN A 46 2.94 -6.00 -6.50
CA GLN A 46 3.90 -7.03 -6.92
C GLN A 46 3.32 -8.47 -7.04
N HIS A 47 2.49 -8.91 -6.10
CA HIS A 47 1.88 -10.25 -6.12
C HIS A 47 0.80 -10.45 -7.19
N PHE A 48 0.29 -9.36 -7.77
CA PHE A 48 -0.70 -9.37 -8.84
C PHE A 48 -0.08 -9.30 -10.24
N ARG A 49 1.22 -9.00 -10.38
CA ARG A 49 1.88 -8.93 -11.70
C ARG A 49 1.72 -10.19 -12.55
N PRO A 50 1.73 -11.42 -11.99
CA PRO A 50 1.52 -12.64 -12.78
C PRO A 50 0.07 -12.88 -13.20
N TYR A 51 -0.88 -12.05 -12.76
CA TYR A 51 -2.31 -12.25 -13.01
C TYR A 51 -2.79 -11.29 -14.09
N PRO A 52 -3.90 -11.63 -14.79
CA PRO A 52 -4.53 -10.71 -15.73
C PRO A 52 -4.85 -9.35 -15.07
N PRO A 53 -4.61 -8.21 -15.76
CA PRO A 53 -4.81 -6.86 -15.21
C PRO A 53 -6.21 -6.64 -14.60
N GLU A 54 -7.23 -7.30 -15.12
CA GLU A 54 -8.62 -7.22 -14.66
C GLU A 54 -8.76 -7.71 -13.21
N VAL A 55 -7.95 -8.70 -12.81
CA VAL A 55 -7.93 -9.21 -11.44
C VAL A 55 -7.44 -8.12 -10.49
N PHE A 56 -6.36 -7.43 -10.86
CA PHE A 56 -5.81 -6.33 -10.07
C PHE A 56 -6.80 -5.17 -9.97
N ILE A 57 -7.37 -4.72 -11.09
CA ILE A 57 -8.38 -3.65 -11.12
C ILE A 57 -9.60 -4.01 -10.26
N ARG A 58 -10.06 -5.26 -10.30
CA ARG A 58 -11.16 -5.74 -9.44
C ARG A 58 -10.81 -5.64 -7.96
N ARG A 59 -9.56 -5.96 -7.58
CA ARG A 59 -9.09 -5.80 -6.18
C ARG A 59 -9.02 -4.34 -5.77
N LEU A 60 -8.48 -3.46 -6.62
CA LEU A 60 -8.44 -2.02 -6.36
C LEU A 60 -9.84 -1.43 -6.15
N ARG A 61 -10.82 -1.82 -6.98
CA ARG A 61 -12.22 -1.40 -6.80
C ARG A 61 -12.82 -1.86 -5.48
N ASN A 62 -12.48 -3.06 -5.00
CA ASN A 62 -12.95 -3.53 -3.69
C ASN A 62 -12.30 -2.74 -2.55
N VAL A 63 -11.01 -2.44 -2.65
CA VAL A 63 -10.28 -1.58 -1.70
C VAL A 63 -10.89 -0.17 -1.68
N ARG A 64 -11.12 0.44 -2.85
CA ARG A 64 -11.82 1.73 -2.97
C ARG A 64 -13.14 1.76 -2.22
N ARG A 65 -14.01 0.76 -2.42
CA ARG A 65 -15.31 0.70 -1.70
C ARG A 65 -15.12 0.57 -0.19
N ALA A 66 -14.10 -0.15 0.26
CA ALA A 66 -13.81 -0.30 1.68
C ALA A 66 -13.26 0.99 2.31
N ILE A 67 -12.42 1.73 1.58
CA ILE A 67 -11.98 3.07 2.00
C ILE A 67 -13.18 4.01 2.12
N LEU A 68 -14.09 4.03 1.14
CA LEU A 68 -15.30 4.86 1.23
C LEU A 68 -16.15 4.53 2.47
N ARG A 69 -16.26 3.25 2.83
CA ARG A 69 -16.94 2.84 4.07
C ARG A 69 -16.18 3.28 5.32
N LEU A 70 -14.85 3.19 5.33
CA LEU A 70 -14.02 3.69 6.41
C LEU A 70 -14.20 5.20 6.58
N SER A 71 -14.07 5.98 5.51
CA SER A 71 -14.23 7.44 5.55
C SER A 71 -15.63 7.86 6.03
N ALA A 72 -16.68 7.12 5.68
CA ALA A 72 -18.02 7.39 6.15
C ALA A 72 -18.21 7.13 7.67
N ARG A 73 -17.44 6.19 8.24
CA ARG A 73 -17.52 5.79 9.66
C ARG A 73 -16.52 6.51 10.55
N SER A 74 -15.38 6.88 9.99
CA SER A 74 -14.25 7.54 10.67
C SER A 74 -13.64 8.60 9.75
N PRO A 75 -14.26 9.79 9.63
CA PRO A 75 -13.79 10.86 8.75
C PRO A 75 -12.38 11.36 9.06
N GLN A 76 -11.91 11.18 10.30
CA GLN A 76 -10.57 11.55 10.74
C GLN A 76 -9.48 10.54 10.35
N ALA A 77 -9.85 9.37 9.83
CA ALA A 77 -8.86 8.36 9.43
C ALA A 77 -8.13 8.79 8.15
N GLY A 78 -6.81 8.94 8.24
CA GLY A 78 -5.95 9.18 7.10
C GLY A 78 -5.73 7.90 6.30
N VAL A 79 -5.78 7.97 4.96
CA VAL A 79 -5.50 6.82 4.09
C VAL A 79 -4.39 7.17 3.12
N VAL A 80 -3.40 6.29 3.03
CA VAL A 80 -2.27 6.36 2.13
C VAL A 80 -2.28 5.17 1.19
N ILE A 81 -2.20 5.41 -0.11
CA ILE A 81 -1.96 4.38 -1.11
C ILE A 81 -0.49 4.43 -1.52
N LYS A 82 0.24 3.36 -1.20
CA LYS A 82 1.57 3.13 -1.73
C LYS A 82 1.44 2.57 -3.15
N LEU A 83 1.94 3.31 -4.13
CA LEU A 83 1.99 2.88 -5.52
C LEU A 83 3.07 1.80 -5.73
N GLU A 84 3.09 1.18 -6.92
CA GLU A 84 4.08 0.17 -7.32
C GLU A 84 5.53 0.60 -7.11
N ASN A 85 6.40 -0.36 -6.76
CA ASN A 85 7.85 -0.20 -6.83
C ASN A 85 8.38 -0.66 -8.20
N ASN A 86 9.55 -0.18 -8.62
CA ASN A 86 10.30 -0.89 -9.67
C ASN A 86 10.90 -2.22 -9.14
N ARG A 87 11.49 -3.03 -10.01
CA ARG A 87 12.20 -4.24 -9.56
C ARG A 87 13.37 -4.65 -10.45
N GLU A 88 14.17 -5.59 -9.95
CA GLU A 88 15.33 -6.13 -10.66
C GLU A 88 14.90 -6.95 -11.89
N VAL A 89 15.60 -6.71 -12.99
CA VAL A 89 15.42 -7.35 -14.30
C VAL A 89 15.67 -8.87 -14.25
N LYS A 90 16.36 -9.39 -13.23
CA LYS A 90 16.66 -10.83 -13.08
C LYS A 90 15.46 -11.69 -12.69
N ALA A 91 14.32 -11.08 -12.35
CA ALA A 91 13.10 -11.83 -12.09
C ALA A 91 12.57 -12.53 -13.35
N PRO A 92 11.68 -13.53 -13.24
CA PRO A 92 10.99 -14.08 -14.41
C PRO A 92 10.23 -12.97 -15.16
N LEU A 93 10.86 -12.43 -16.21
CA LEU A 93 10.42 -11.21 -16.91
C LEU A 93 9.00 -11.33 -17.44
N MET A 94 8.63 -12.53 -17.88
CA MET A 94 7.29 -12.85 -18.38
C MET A 94 6.19 -12.65 -17.34
N LEU A 95 6.50 -12.72 -16.05
CA LEU A 95 5.50 -12.67 -14.96
C LEU A 95 5.62 -11.43 -14.08
N PHE A 96 6.80 -10.82 -14.02
CA PHE A 96 7.09 -9.79 -13.03
C PHE A 96 7.72 -8.51 -13.59
N SER A 97 7.94 -8.43 -14.91
CA SER A 97 8.58 -7.24 -15.50
C SER A 97 7.92 -5.94 -15.07
N ASP A 98 8.72 -4.88 -15.07
CA ASP A 98 8.26 -3.53 -14.76
C ASP A 98 7.27 -2.98 -15.79
N TRP A 99 7.10 -3.63 -16.95
CA TRP A 99 5.96 -3.36 -17.82
C TRP A 99 4.62 -3.59 -17.11
N TYR A 100 4.45 -4.75 -16.46
CA TYR A 100 3.24 -5.05 -15.69
C TYR A 100 3.14 -4.15 -14.46
N GLY A 101 4.26 -3.87 -13.80
CA GLY A 101 4.32 -2.92 -12.68
C GLY A 101 3.85 -1.52 -13.08
N TYR A 102 4.28 -1.03 -14.24
CA TYR A 102 3.87 0.28 -14.74
C TYR A 102 2.37 0.34 -15.03
N MET A 103 1.81 -0.70 -15.65
CA MET A 103 0.36 -0.80 -15.87
C MET A 103 -0.43 -0.82 -14.55
N GLN A 104 0.10 -1.50 -13.52
CA GLN A 104 -0.49 -1.51 -12.18
C GLN A 104 -0.40 -0.14 -11.51
N ASN A 105 0.73 0.57 -11.65
CA ASN A 105 0.92 1.93 -11.14
C ASN A 105 -0.14 2.89 -11.72
N LEU A 106 -0.33 2.85 -13.05
CA LEU A 106 -1.36 3.65 -13.73
C LEU A 106 -2.78 3.28 -13.26
N ALA A 107 -3.06 1.99 -13.11
CA ALA A 107 -4.35 1.52 -12.62
C ALA A 107 -4.63 2.00 -11.19
N GLN A 108 -3.65 1.98 -10.29
CA GLN A 108 -3.79 2.52 -8.94
C GLN A 108 -4.13 4.00 -8.98
N ARG A 109 -3.36 4.82 -9.71
CA ARG A 109 -3.63 6.25 -9.85
C ARG A 109 -5.05 6.49 -10.35
N LYS A 110 -5.45 5.79 -11.41
CA LYS A 110 -6.79 5.94 -12.00
C LYS A 110 -7.91 5.52 -11.06
N VAL A 111 -7.72 4.46 -10.27
CA VAL A 111 -8.76 3.97 -9.34
C VAL A 111 -8.89 4.87 -8.10
N PHE A 112 -7.88 5.66 -7.75
CA PHE A 112 -7.89 6.49 -6.54
C PHE A 112 -7.86 8.01 -6.82
N GLU A 113 -7.89 8.45 -8.09
CA GLU A 113 -7.70 9.85 -8.49
C GLU A 113 -8.70 10.85 -7.89
N ASP A 114 -9.92 10.41 -7.61
CA ASP A 114 -11.04 11.20 -7.11
C ASP A 114 -11.38 10.86 -5.65
N MET A 115 -10.41 10.34 -4.90
CA MET A 115 -10.55 10.03 -3.48
C MET A 115 -9.65 10.92 -2.63
N GLU A 116 -10.11 11.22 -1.42
CA GLU A 116 -9.31 11.89 -0.39
C GLU A 116 -8.32 10.90 0.24
N VAL A 117 -7.28 10.56 -0.52
CA VAL A 117 -6.19 9.69 -0.10
C VAL A 117 -4.85 10.31 -0.48
N ALA A 118 -3.83 10.09 0.35
CA ALA A 118 -2.46 10.43 -0.01
C ALA A 118 -1.87 9.34 -0.91
N LEU A 119 -1.11 9.74 -1.95
CA LEU A 119 -0.38 8.81 -2.80
C LEU A 119 1.12 8.90 -2.50
N ILE A 120 1.74 7.76 -2.19
CA ILE A 120 3.21 7.66 -2.17
C ILE A 120 3.65 7.07 -3.50
N ASP A 121 4.36 7.86 -4.27
CA ASP A 121 4.93 7.45 -5.55
C ASP A 121 6.22 6.62 -5.36
N ALA A 122 6.04 5.42 -4.82
CA ALA A 122 7.16 4.53 -4.58
C ALA A 122 7.90 4.13 -5.89
N TRP A 123 7.23 4.26 -7.04
CA TRP A 123 7.83 4.06 -8.35
C TRP A 123 8.90 5.11 -8.61
N ASP A 124 8.53 6.39 -8.51
CA ASP A 124 9.47 7.51 -8.70
C ASP A 124 10.59 7.47 -7.64
N MET A 125 10.25 7.18 -6.39
CA MET A 125 11.23 7.07 -5.30
C MET A 125 12.27 5.95 -5.54
N THR A 126 11.83 4.77 -6.00
CA THR A 126 12.73 3.64 -6.24
C THR A 126 13.58 3.82 -7.50
N VAL A 127 13.08 4.55 -8.50
CA VAL A 127 13.85 4.98 -9.67
C VAL A 127 14.92 5.99 -9.26
N ALA A 128 14.55 7.04 -8.51
CA ALA A 128 15.48 8.07 -8.03
C ALA A 128 16.58 7.48 -7.13
N ALA A 129 16.24 6.48 -6.33
CA ALA A 129 17.19 5.79 -5.46
C ALA A 129 18.07 4.76 -6.21
N ASN A 130 17.87 4.55 -7.51
CA ASN A 130 18.51 3.48 -8.30
C ASN A 130 18.41 2.11 -7.60
N ASN A 131 17.28 1.85 -6.93
CA ASN A 131 17.07 0.68 -6.10
C ASN A 131 15.99 -0.21 -6.72
N PHE A 132 16.43 -1.29 -7.34
CA PHE A 132 15.55 -2.28 -7.99
C PHE A 132 15.24 -3.48 -7.09
N ALA A 133 15.58 -3.44 -5.80
CA ALA A 133 15.24 -4.53 -4.89
C ALA A 133 13.73 -4.59 -4.70
N THR A 134 13.11 -5.73 -5.06
CA THR A 134 11.68 -5.98 -4.81
C THR A 134 11.31 -5.77 -3.34
N HIS A 135 12.23 -6.11 -2.43
CA HIS A 135 12.16 -5.77 -1.02
C HIS A 135 13.08 -4.57 -0.77
N PRO A 136 12.53 -3.34 -0.67
CA PRO A 136 13.35 -2.15 -0.45
C PRO A 136 14.10 -2.25 0.88
N ASN A 137 15.29 -1.64 0.91
CA ASN A 137 16.08 -1.56 2.14
C ASN A 137 15.43 -0.60 3.15
N ALA A 138 15.94 -0.59 4.38
CA ALA A 138 15.40 0.23 5.45
C ALA A 138 15.41 1.74 5.15
N VAL A 139 16.36 2.22 4.34
CA VAL A 139 16.45 3.65 3.96
C VAL A 139 15.27 4.03 3.08
N VAL A 140 14.97 3.24 2.05
CA VAL A 140 13.82 3.49 1.17
C VAL A 140 12.51 3.41 1.94
N VAL A 141 12.35 2.39 2.81
CA VAL A 141 11.16 2.28 3.68
C VAL A 141 11.04 3.49 4.61
N SER A 142 12.14 3.97 5.18
CA SER A 142 12.13 5.17 6.03
C SER A 142 11.69 6.41 5.26
N ASN A 143 12.13 6.57 4.01
CA ASN A 143 11.72 7.69 3.16
C ASN A 143 10.24 7.60 2.78
N GLU A 144 9.75 6.40 2.43
CA GLU A 144 8.33 6.17 2.17
C GLU A 144 7.48 6.55 3.39
N LEU A 145 7.88 6.12 4.59
CA LEU A 145 7.20 6.47 5.83
C LEU A 145 7.27 7.96 6.16
N ALA A 146 8.41 8.62 5.94
CA ALA A 146 8.55 10.05 6.17
C ALA A 146 7.59 10.86 5.27
N VAL A 147 7.50 10.50 3.99
CA VAL A 147 6.54 11.10 3.06
C VAL A 147 5.10 10.79 3.50
N ALA A 148 4.79 9.55 3.89
CA ALA A 148 3.49 9.16 4.43
C ALA A 148 3.05 10.08 5.58
N LEU A 149 3.94 10.26 6.55
CA LEU A 149 3.68 11.03 7.76
C LEU A 149 3.58 12.53 7.48
N SER A 150 4.29 13.06 6.47
CA SER A 150 4.19 14.48 6.12
C SER A 150 2.80 14.93 5.65
N PHE A 151 1.93 14.00 5.24
CA PHE A 151 0.54 14.32 4.88
C PHE A 151 -0.36 14.56 6.09
N PHE A 152 0.01 14.05 7.28
CA PHE A 152 -0.87 14.05 8.46
C PHE A 152 -0.22 14.70 9.70
N CYS A 153 1.09 14.56 9.85
CA CYS A 153 1.87 15.14 10.93
C CYS A 153 2.38 16.52 10.51
N HIS A 154 1.68 17.57 10.95
CA HIS A 154 2.20 18.93 10.84
C HIS A 154 3.29 19.11 11.90
N SER A 155 4.38 19.79 11.54
CA SER A 155 5.39 20.21 12.52
C SER A 155 4.69 21.09 13.57
N ALA A 156 4.72 20.67 14.83
CA ALA A 156 4.30 21.49 15.96
C ALA A 156 5.23 22.69 16.14
#